data_AF-U3J9V8-F1
#
_entry.id   AF-U3J9V8-F1
#
_cell.length_a   1.000
_cell.length_b   1.000
_cell.length_c   1.000
_cell.angle_alpha   90.00
_cell.angle_beta   90.00
_cell.angle_gamma   90.00
#
_symmetry.space_group_name_H-M   'P 1'
#
loop_
_entity.id
_entity.type
_entity.pdbx_description
1 polymer ?
#
loop_
_entity_poly.entity_id
_entity_poly.type
_entity_poly.pdbx_seq_one_letter_code
_entity_poly.pdbx_strand_id
1 'polypeptide(L)'
;FQYTYYSGPSLTLWVLEEEAEGGGPPRRPLCLAEVEAGSDNERLGVARDSMLRNPRILKAELGKPQRNCYTLPGFDFAYGLYIERTDGGVPEAIGHWNTIKPRTGLTRNMPRDFITMNRGALKAGYTTAREFNLYYKAKDIRRKDDEYSRFRRSPPKVPADMTYGMPARKITATNSREKT
;
A
#
# COMPACT_ATOMS: atom_id res chain seq x y z
N PHE A 1 -0.23 45.56 24.38
CA PHE A 1 1.13 45.05 24.08
C PHE A 1 1.89 44.83 25.36
N GLN A 2 2.00 43.59 25.82
CA GLN A 2 2.95 43.18 26.86
C GLN A 2 3.55 41.86 26.39
N TYR A 3 4.87 41.85 26.19
CA TYR A 3 5.64 40.64 25.93
C TYR A 3 6.17 40.13 27.26
N THR A 4 5.80 38.91 27.65
CA THR A 4 6.51 38.17 28.70
C THR A 4 7.42 37.15 28.04
N TYR A 5 8.71 37.19 28.39
CA TYR A 5 9.75 36.34 27.86
C TYR A 5 9.91 35.12 28.78
N TYR A 6 9.62 33.91 28.29
CA TYR A 6 9.99 32.67 28.96
C TYR A 6 11.23 32.09 28.26
N SER A 7 12.32 31.96 29.02
CA SER A 7 13.56 31.33 28.58
C SER A 7 13.51 29.85 28.96
N GLY A 8 13.45 28.96 27.96
CA GLY A 8 13.50 27.51 28.12
C GLY A 8 14.00 26.83 26.83
N PRO A 9 14.74 25.70 26.93
CA PRO A 9 15.48 25.14 25.81
C PRO A 9 14.62 24.12 25.05
N SER A 10 13.79 24.58 24.13
CA SER A 10 13.26 23.73 23.06
C SER A 10 12.70 24.64 21.97
N LEU A 11 13.11 24.36 20.74
CA LEU A 11 12.74 25.05 19.50
C LEU A 11 11.29 25.52 19.52
N THR A 12 11.11 26.84 19.40
CA THR A 12 9.84 27.52 19.15
C THR A 12 9.30 27.09 17.78
N LEU A 13 8.37 26.15 17.78
CA LEU A 13 7.41 26.00 16.69
C LEU A 13 6.43 27.17 16.82
N TRP A 14 6.52 28.13 15.90
CA TRP A 14 5.48 29.13 15.70
C TRP A 14 4.25 28.40 15.16
N VAL A 15 3.33 28.02 16.05
CA VAL A 15 1.99 27.63 15.63
C VAL A 15 1.26 28.93 15.32
N LEU A 16 1.13 29.22 14.03
CA LEU A 16 0.05 30.10 13.55
C LEU A 16 -1.25 29.41 13.99
N GLU A 17 -1.90 29.94 15.02
CA GLU A 17 -3.34 29.74 15.18
C GLU A 17 -4.02 30.45 14.01
N GLU A 18 -4.05 29.76 12.87
CA GLU A 18 -5.00 30.02 11.83
C GLU A 18 -6.35 29.55 12.40
N GLU A 19 -7.10 30.51 12.94
CA GLU A 19 -8.54 30.39 13.18
C GLU A 19 -9.17 29.85 11.89
N ALA A 20 -9.37 28.54 11.84
CA ALA A 20 -10.01 27.86 10.73
C ALA A 20 -11.52 28.20 10.76
N GLU A 21 -11.86 29.42 10.37
CA GLU A 21 -13.21 29.79 9.94
C GLU A 21 -13.52 29.02 8.63
N GLY A 22 -13.86 27.74 8.74
CA GLY A 22 -14.03 26.93 7.53
C GLY A 22 -14.38 25.47 7.73
N GLY A 23 -15.20 25.11 8.70
CA GLY A 23 -15.69 23.73 8.77
C GLY A 23 -16.54 23.44 9.98
N GLY A 24 -17.86 23.54 9.82
CA GLY A 24 -18.79 22.94 10.79
C GLY A 24 -18.52 21.44 10.95
N PRO A 25 -19.05 20.81 12.01
CA PRO A 25 -18.84 19.38 12.27
C PRO A 25 -19.22 18.53 11.04
N PRO A 26 -18.59 17.36 10.86
CA PRO A 26 -18.84 16.49 9.72
C PRO A 26 -20.34 16.19 9.60
N ARG A 27 -20.87 16.40 8.38
CA ARG A 27 -22.31 16.33 8.14
C ARG A 27 -22.79 14.89 8.30
N ARG A 28 -23.82 14.70 9.14
CA ARG A 28 -24.42 13.41 9.44
C ARG A 28 -25.27 12.91 8.26
N PRO A 29 -25.43 11.57 8.11
CA PRO A 29 -26.38 11.01 7.16
C PRO A 29 -27.79 11.57 7.41
N LEU A 30 -28.53 11.76 6.31
CA LEU A 30 -29.89 12.33 6.36
C LEU A 30 -30.84 11.37 7.08
N CYS A 31 -31.67 11.91 7.98
CA CYS A 31 -32.70 11.15 8.70
C CYS A 31 -34.11 11.53 8.21
N LEU A 32 -35.11 10.66 8.46
CA LEU A 32 -36.49 10.92 8.02
C LEU A 32 -37.09 12.19 8.62
N ALA A 33 -36.71 12.55 9.85
CA ALA A 33 -37.18 13.76 10.50
C ALA A 33 -36.72 15.04 9.79
N GLU A 34 -35.63 14.99 9.02
CA GLU A 34 -35.11 16.14 8.25
C GLU A 34 -35.74 16.24 6.85
N VAL A 35 -36.58 15.29 6.46
CA VAL A 35 -37.32 15.31 5.18
C VAL A 35 -38.66 16.00 5.40
N GLU A 36 -38.60 17.31 5.64
CA GLU A 36 -39.77 18.15 5.85
C GLU A 36 -40.20 18.85 4.55
N ALA A 37 -41.48 19.19 4.44
CA ALA A 37 -42.00 20.00 3.34
C ALA A 37 -41.37 21.40 3.36
N GLY A 38 -40.87 21.88 2.21
CA GLY A 38 -40.12 23.14 2.11
C GLY A 38 -38.61 23.01 2.39
N SER A 39 -38.10 21.83 2.74
CA SER A 39 -36.66 21.59 2.80
C SER A 39 -36.08 21.29 1.41
N ASP A 40 -34.77 21.49 1.21
CA ASP A 40 -34.06 21.10 -0.02
C ASP A 40 -34.29 19.61 -0.38
N ASN A 41 -34.58 18.79 0.64
CA ASN A 41 -34.80 17.36 0.54
C ASN A 41 -36.29 16.97 0.46
N GLU A 42 -37.21 17.91 0.26
CA GLU A 42 -38.64 17.61 0.11
C GLU A 42 -38.88 16.56 -0.97
N ARG A 43 -39.72 15.57 -0.68
CA ARG A 43 -40.04 14.47 -1.59
C ARG A 43 -41.54 14.29 -1.70
N LEU A 44 -41.99 14.09 -2.94
CA LEU A 44 -43.38 13.73 -3.22
C LEU A 44 -43.63 12.27 -2.84
N GLY A 45 -44.73 12.01 -2.13
CA GLY A 45 -45.12 10.67 -1.69
C GLY A 45 -44.44 10.22 -0.39
N VAL A 46 -44.43 8.91 -0.13
CA VAL A 46 -43.93 8.34 1.14
C VAL A 46 -42.41 8.20 1.10
N ALA A 47 -41.72 8.96 1.95
CA ALA A 47 -40.28 8.82 2.17
C ALA A 47 -39.99 7.53 2.98
N ARG A 48 -38.96 6.78 2.56
CA ARG A 48 -38.50 5.55 3.23
C ARG A 48 -37.03 5.68 3.61
N ASP A 49 -36.62 5.01 4.70
CA ASP A 49 -35.22 5.02 5.19
C ASP A 49 -34.21 4.56 4.14
N SER A 50 -34.56 3.56 3.32
CA SER A 50 -33.68 3.04 2.26
C SER A 50 -33.32 4.11 1.22
N MET A 51 -34.17 5.12 1.04
CA MET A 51 -33.92 6.23 0.12
C MET A 51 -32.96 7.28 0.69
N LEU A 52 -32.61 7.21 1.98
CA LEU A 52 -31.65 8.09 2.64
C LEU A 52 -30.26 7.46 2.74
N ARG A 53 -30.17 6.13 2.67
CA ARG A 53 -28.91 5.36 2.66
C ARG A 53 -28.28 5.23 1.28
N ASN A 54 -29.03 5.50 0.21
CA ASN A 54 -28.53 5.38 -1.16
C ASN A 54 -28.07 6.75 -1.69
N PRO A 55 -26.76 6.96 -1.93
CA PRO A 55 -26.22 8.25 -2.38
C PRO A 55 -26.72 8.65 -3.78
N ARG A 56 -27.20 7.71 -4.60
CA ARG A 56 -27.73 7.99 -5.94
C ARG A 56 -29.15 8.56 -5.92
N ILE A 57 -29.90 8.33 -4.85
CA ILE A 57 -31.30 8.76 -4.72
C ILE A 57 -31.38 10.06 -3.90
N LEU A 58 -30.37 10.34 -3.07
CA LEU A 58 -30.30 11.54 -2.26
C LEU A 58 -30.22 12.81 -3.13
N LYS A 59 -30.98 13.84 -2.76
CA LYS A 59 -30.91 15.16 -3.42
C LYS A 59 -29.65 15.90 -2.96
N ALA A 60 -29.04 16.65 -3.88
CA ALA A 60 -27.93 17.52 -3.54
C ALA A 60 -28.46 18.81 -2.91
N GLU A 61 -27.98 19.14 -1.71
CA GLU A 61 -28.29 20.40 -1.03
C GLU A 61 -27.39 21.51 -1.60
N LEU A 62 -27.98 22.66 -1.97
CA LEU A 62 -27.23 23.76 -2.58
C LEU A 62 -26.27 24.39 -1.56
N GLY A 63 -25.08 24.77 -2.03
CA GLY A 63 -24.05 25.42 -1.19
C GLY A 63 -23.39 24.52 -0.16
N LYS A 64 -23.69 23.21 -0.16
CA LYS A 64 -23.12 22.26 0.80
C LYS A 64 -22.50 21.04 0.08
N PRO A 65 -21.45 20.45 0.67
CA PRO A 65 -20.95 19.16 0.20
C PRO A 65 -22.03 18.08 0.27
N GLN A 66 -21.96 17.13 -0.66
CA GLN A 66 -22.86 15.98 -0.69
C GLN A 66 -22.77 15.22 0.64
N ARG A 67 -23.93 14.86 1.20
CA ARG A 67 -23.98 14.10 2.45
C ARG A 67 -23.43 12.70 2.26
N ASN A 68 -22.66 12.23 3.23
CA ASN A 68 -22.29 10.83 3.31
C ASN A 68 -23.50 10.00 3.76
N CYS A 69 -23.85 8.97 2.99
CA CYS A 69 -25.00 8.10 3.27
C CYS A 69 -24.63 6.85 4.08
N TYR A 70 -23.35 6.69 4.43
CA TYR A 70 -22.85 5.58 5.21
C TYR A 70 -22.80 5.94 6.69
N THR A 71 -22.98 4.94 7.54
CA THR A 71 -22.73 5.05 8.97
C THR A 71 -21.23 5.20 9.17
N LEU A 72 -20.80 6.43 9.43
CA LEU A 72 -19.43 6.73 9.75
C LEU A 72 -19.15 6.37 11.22
N PRO A 73 -17.93 5.91 11.54
CA PRO A 73 -17.40 5.93 12.89
C PRO A 73 -17.66 7.27 13.58
N GLY A 74 -17.84 7.24 14.91
CA GLY A 74 -18.15 8.41 15.72
C GLY A 74 -17.12 9.54 15.57
N PHE A 75 -17.43 10.71 16.14
CA PHE A 75 -16.56 11.89 16.02
C PHE A 75 -15.14 11.66 16.57
N ASP A 76 -14.99 10.76 17.53
CA ASP A 76 -13.70 10.42 18.15
C ASP A 76 -12.83 9.51 17.27
N PHE A 77 -13.31 9.10 16.10
CA PHE A 77 -12.56 8.28 15.17
C PHE A 77 -11.68 9.12 14.24
N ALA A 78 -10.37 8.97 14.36
CA ALA A 78 -9.42 9.53 13.42
C ALA A 78 -9.33 8.65 12.15
N TYR A 79 -9.68 9.23 11.00
CA TYR A 79 -9.45 8.59 9.71
C TYR A 79 -7.98 8.69 9.31
N GLY A 80 -7.47 7.63 8.70
CA GLY A 80 -6.09 7.58 8.22
C GLY A 80 -5.34 6.36 8.76
N LEU A 81 -4.15 6.13 8.23
CA LEU A 81 -3.26 5.09 8.74
C LEU A 81 -2.50 5.66 9.94
N TYR A 82 -2.84 5.21 11.15
CA TYR A 82 -1.99 5.44 12.31
C TYR A 82 -0.78 4.50 12.21
N ILE A 83 0.41 5.08 12.00
CA ILE A 83 1.66 4.32 12.03
C ILE A 83 2.14 4.37 13.48
N GLU A 84 1.89 3.28 14.21
CA GLU A 84 2.48 3.07 15.51
C GLU A 84 4.00 3.09 15.39
N ARG A 85 4.64 4.02 16.11
CA ARG A 85 6.09 4.02 16.27
C ARG A 85 6.46 2.95 17.29
N THR A 86 6.52 1.71 16.83
CA THR A 86 7.07 0.60 17.63
C THR A 86 8.59 0.66 17.69
N ASP A 87 9.21 1.32 16.72
CA ASP A 87 10.64 1.54 16.67
C ASP A 87 10.97 2.61 17.73
N GLY A 88 11.72 2.26 18.78
CA GLY A 88 12.18 3.11 19.88
C GLY A 88 13.16 4.22 19.45
N GLY A 89 12.92 4.78 18.27
CA GLY A 89 13.59 5.90 17.67
C GLY A 89 14.99 5.58 17.15
N VAL A 90 15.75 6.64 16.98
CA VAL A 90 17.16 6.61 16.57
C VAL A 90 18.04 5.68 17.42
N PRO A 91 17.93 5.64 18.78
CA PRO A 91 18.84 4.81 19.57
C PRO A 91 18.61 3.31 19.35
N GLU A 92 17.36 2.86 19.18
CA GLU A 92 17.08 1.45 18.90
C GLU A 92 17.52 1.04 17.48
N ALA A 93 17.37 1.93 16.50
CA ALA A 93 17.80 1.70 15.12
C ALA A 93 19.33 1.58 14.97
N ILE A 94 20.12 2.36 15.72
CA ILE A 94 21.59 2.33 15.67
C ILE A 94 22.17 1.26 16.60
N GLY A 95 21.52 1.02 17.75
CA GLY A 95 22.04 0.19 18.83
C GLY A 95 21.87 -1.33 18.64
N HIS A 96 21.14 -1.78 17.61
CA HIS A 96 20.84 -3.20 17.42
C HIS A 96 21.12 -3.69 16.00
N TRP A 97 21.92 -4.75 15.86
CA TRP A 97 22.14 -5.40 14.57
C TRP A 97 21.00 -6.38 14.28
N ASN A 98 19.93 -5.88 13.67
CA ASN A 98 18.81 -6.72 13.26
C ASN A 98 19.26 -7.67 12.14
N THR A 99 19.55 -8.93 12.49
CA THR A 99 19.75 -10.00 11.51
C THR A 99 18.37 -10.37 10.96
N ILE A 100 17.99 -9.76 9.84
CA ILE A 100 16.76 -10.09 9.12
C ILE A 100 16.83 -11.59 8.81
N LYS A 101 16.04 -12.39 9.53
CA LYS A 101 15.87 -13.79 9.16
C LYS A 101 15.25 -13.78 7.77
N PRO A 102 15.86 -14.41 6.76
CA PRO A 102 15.26 -14.49 5.44
C PRO A 102 13.87 -15.07 5.63
N ARG A 103 12.87 -14.32 5.17
CA ARG A 103 11.47 -14.72 5.27
C ARG A 103 11.34 -16.08 4.60
N THR A 104 11.19 -17.13 5.41
CA THR A 104 11.16 -18.51 4.95
C THR A 104 9.92 -18.67 4.10
N GLY A 105 10.11 -18.65 2.79
CA GLY A 105 9.11 -18.92 1.75
C GLY A 105 7.80 -18.16 1.90
N LEU A 106 7.65 -17.00 1.25
CA LEU A 106 6.37 -16.82 0.56
C LEU A 106 6.26 -17.99 -0.40
N THR A 107 5.40 -18.96 -0.10
CA THR A 107 4.90 -19.85 -1.12
C THR A 107 4.16 -18.97 -2.11
N ARG A 108 4.84 -18.52 -3.16
CA ARG A 108 4.18 -17.88 -4.28
C ARG A 108 3.14 -18.89 -4.74
N ASN A 109 1.87 -18.53 -4.68
CA ASN A 109 0.80 -19.37 -5.18
C ASN A 109 0.96 -19.42 -6.70
N MET A 110 1.76 -20.37 -7.17
CA MET A 110 2.00 -20.56 -8.59
C MET A 110 0.65 -20.81 -9.27
N PRO A 111 0.27 -19.99 -10.26
CA PRO A 111 -1.02 -20.14 -10.90
C PRO A 111 -1.10 -21.48 -11.61
N ARG A 112 -2.30 -22.04 -11.61
CA ARG A 112 -2.59 -23.32 -12.26
C ARG A 112 -2.42 -23.20 -13.78
N ASP A 113 -1.83 -24.21 -14.41
CA ASP A 113 -1.65 -24.25 -15.85
C ASP A 113 -2.81 -24.95 -16.55
N PHE A 114 -3.88 -24.20 -16.79
CA PHE A 114 -5.09 -24.70 -17.45
C PHE A 114 -4.81 -25.25 -18.86
N ILE A 115 -3.81 -24.74 -19.58
CA ILE A 115 -3.53 -25.19 -20.95
C ILE A 115 -3.02 -26.64 -20.94
N THR A 116 -2.01 -26.90 -20.12
CA THR A 116 -1.43 -28.26 -19.98
C THR A 116 -2.46 -29.22 -19.39
N MET A 117 -3.24 -28.77 -18.40
CA MET A 117 -4.29 -29.60 -17.81
C MET A 117 -5.40 -29.94 -18.80
N ASN A 118 -5.88 -28.98 -19.59
CA ASN A 118 -6.94 -29.21 -20.56
C ASN A 118 -6.49 -30.16 -21.66
N ARG A 119 -5.26 -30.00 -22.15
CA ARG A 119 -4.65 -30.94 -23.12
C ARG A 119 -4.59 -32.35 -22.56
N GLY A 120 -4.18 -32.51 -21.30
CA GLY A 120 -4.14 -33.81 -20.64
C GLY A 120 -5.53 -34.42 -20.40
N ALA A 121 -6.52 -33.59 -20.06
CA ALA A 121 -7.90 -34.03 -19.88
C ALA A 121 -8.51 -34.54 -21.19
N LEU A 122 -8.30 -33.80 -22.29
CA LEU A 122 -8.71 -34.23 -23.63
C LEU A 122 -8.01 -35.52 -24.05
N LYS A 123 -6.70 -35.66 -23.77
CA LYS A 123 -5.95 -36.89 -24.04
C LYS A 123 -6.46 -38.08 -23.23
N ALA A 124 -7.01 -37.84 -22.05
CA ALA A 124 -7.64 -38.85 -21.20
C ALA A 124 -9.11 -39.15 -21.57
N GLY A 125 -9.67 -38.46 -22.57
CA GLY A 125 -11.02 -38.69 -23.06
C GLY A 125 -12.13 -37.95 -22.31
N TYR A 126 -11.80 -36.98 -21.45
CA TYR A 126 -12.81 -36.17 -20.78
C TYR A 126 -13.39 -35.14 -21.75
N THR A 127 -14.72 -35.05 -21.79
CA THR A 127 -15.45 -34.18 -22.72
C THR A 127 -16.41 -33.24 -22.00
N THR A 128 -16.82 -33.56 -20.77
CA THR A 128 -17.81 -32.78 -20.01
C THR A 128 -17.15 -31.87 -18.97
N ALA A 129 -17.68 -30.65 -18.77
CA ALA A 129 -17.16 -29.69 -17.79
C ALA A 129 -17.03 -30.26 -16.36
N ARG A 130 -17.97 -31.13 -15.94
CA ARG A 130 -17.92 -31.82 -14.64
C ARG A 130 -16.70 -32.74 -14.54
N GLU A 131 -16.36 -33.44 -15.61
CA GLU A 131 -15.22 -34.34 -15.68
C GLU A 131 -13.91 -33.56 -15.67
N PHE A 132 -13.85 -32.44 -16.39
CA PHE A 132 -12.72 -31.50 -16.30
C PHE A 132 -12.51 -31.01 -14.87
N ASN A 133 -13.58 -30.66 -14.15
CA ASN A 133 -13.48 -30.28 -12.74
C ASN A 133 -12.95 -31.40 -11.85
N LEU A 134 -13.31 -32.66 -12.10
CA LEU A 134 -12.74 -33.82 -11.42
C LEU A 134 -11.26 -33.99 -11.77
N TYR A 135 -10.91 -33.84 -13.05
CA TYR A 135 -9.53 -33.90 -13.53
C TYR A 135 -8.66 -32.82 -12.88
N TYR A 136 -9.19 -31.60 -12.70
CA TYR A 136 -8.46 -30.50 -12.08
C TYR A 136 -8.16 -30.77 -10.60
N LYS A 137 -9.08 -31.43 -9.89
CA LYS A 137 -8.86 -31.83 -8.50
C LYS A 137 -7.83 -32.95 -8.39
N ALA A 138 -7.86 -33.91 -9.32
CA ALA A 138 -6.95 -35.05 -9.32
C ALA A 138 -5.53 -34.70 -9.81
N LYS A 139 -5.39 -33.75 -10.74
CA LYS A 139 -4.10 -33.37 -11.35
C LYS A 139 -3.88 -31.87 -11.28
N ASP A 140 -3.30 -31.40 -10.18
CA ASP A 140 -2.88 -30.00 -10.01
C ASP A 140 -1.51 -29.75 -10.66
N ILE A 141 -1.53 -29.20 -11.88
CA ILE A 141 -0.33 -28.76 -12.59
C ILE A 141 -0.21 -27.24 -12.43
N ARG A 142 0.85 -26.78 -11.78
CA ARG A 142 1.14 -25.35 -11.59
C ARG A 142 2.22 -24.88 -12.56
N ARG A 143 2.09 -23.64 -13.05
CA ARG A 143 3.10 -23.00 -13.90
C ARG A 143 4.38 -22.83 -13.11
N LYS A 144 5.50 -23.29 -13.67
CA LYS A 144 6.83 -23.04 -13.10
C LYS A 144 7.12 -21.53 -13.14
N ASP A 145 7.79 -21.02 -12.11
CA ASP A 145 8.31 -19.65 -12.13
C ASP A 145 9.45 -19.58 -13.17
N ASP A 146 9.13 -19.17 -14.39
CA ASP A 146 10.12 -18.96 -15.45
C ASP A 146 11.12 -17.83 -15.10
N GLU A 147 10.78 -17.01 -14.10
CA GLU A 147 11.60 -15.91 -13.60
C GLU A 147 12.95 -16.39 -13.02
N TYR A 148 13.05 -17.65 -12.57
CA TYR A 148 14.28 -18.25 -12.06
C TYR A 148 15.16 -18.93 -13.12
N SER A 149 14.75 -18.95 -14.40
CA SER A 149 15.53 -19.56 -15.48
C SER A 149 16.83 -18.79 -15.80
N ARG A 150 16.90 -17.49 -15.47
CA ARG A 150 18.10 -16.67 -15.68
C ARG A 150 19.31 -17.12 -14.87
N PHE A 151 19.08 -17.75 -13.70
CA PHE A 151 20.15 -18.29 -12.83
C PHE A 151 20.50 -19.76 -13.11
N ARG A 152 19.77 -20.44 -14.02
CA ARG A 152 20.16 -21.78 -14.50
C ARG A 152 21.21 -21.73 -15.60
N ARG A 153 21.60 -20.54 -16.04
CA ARG A 153 22.87 -20.32 -16.73
C ARG A 153 23.94 -20.32 -15.63
N SER A 154 24.78 -21.35 -15.61
CA SER A 154 26.01 -21.34 -14.82
C SER A 154 26.68 -19.96 -14.94
N PRO A 155 27.31 -19.42 -13.87
CA PRO A 155 28.16 -18.24 -14.00
C PRO A 155 29.05 -18.41 -15.24
N PRO A 156 29.23 -17.36 -16.06
CA PRO A 156 30.15 -17.46 -17.19
C PRO A 156 31.48 -17.98 -16.67
N LYS A 157 32.09 -18.95 -17.37
CA LYS A 157 33.37 -19.52 -16.94
C LYS A 157 34.42 -18.41 -16.98
N VAL A 158 34.80 -17.90 -15.81
CA VAL A 158 35.84 -16.89 -15.66
C VAL A 158 37.16 -17.61 -15.38
N PRO A 159 38.28 -17.27 -16.05
CA PRO A 159 39.58 -17.83 -15.71
C PRO A 159 39.99 -17.46 -14.28
N ALA A 160 40.74 -18.34 -13.61
CA ALA A 160 41.14 -18.17 -12.21
C ALA A 160 41.98 -16.91 -11.95
N ASP A 161 42.61 -16.36 -12.98
CA ASP A 161 43.47 -15.16 -12.91
C ASP A 161 42.73 -13.84 -13.21
N MET A 162 41.39 -13.86 -13.32
CA MET A 162 40.65 -12.63 -13.51
C MET A 162 40.52 -11.85 -12.19
N THR A 163 41.16 -10.67 -12.14
CA THR A 163 40.92 -9.70 -11.07
C THR A 163 39.68 -8.88 -11.39
N TYR A 164 38.70 -8.86 -10.48
CA TYR A 164 37.52 -8.02 -10.59
C TYR A 164 37.81 -6.60 -10.09
N GLY A 165 37.31 -5.58 -10.79
CA GLY A 165 37.47 -4.17 -10.43
C GLY A 165 38.45 -3.42 -11.34
N MET A 166 38.58 -2.10 -11.13
CA MET A 166 39.53 -1.28 -11.89
C MET A 166 40.94 -1.44 -11.33
N PRO A 167 41.96 -1.74 -12.16
CA PRO A 167 43.33 -1.83 -11.69
C PRO A 167 43.80 -0.46 -11.17
N ALA A 168 44.59 -0.46 -10.10
CA ALA A 168 45.18 0.76 -9.57
C ALA A 168 46.01 1.46 -10.67
N ARG A 169 45.82 2.78 -10.82
CA ARG A 169 46.61 3.59 -11.76
C ARG A 169 48.09 3.51 -11.34
N LYS A 170 48.95 3.06 -12.25
CA LYS A 170 50.41 3.04 -12.02
C LYS A 170 50.89 4.49 -11.89
N ILE A 171 51.51 4.83 -10.76
CA ILE A 171 52.14 6.14 -10.55
C ILE A 171 53.60 6.01 -10.96
N THR A 172 54.00 6.69 -12.03
CA THR A 172 55.42 6.78 -12.43
C THR A 172 56.09 7.88 -11.63
N ALA A 173 56.80 7.54 -10.55
CA ALA A 173 57.70 8.48 -9.88
C ALA A 173 59.05 8.49 -10.61
N THR A 174 59.33 9.54 -11.39
CA THR A 174 60.67 9.79 -11.94
C THR A 174 61.53 10.44 -10.87
N ASN A 175 62.30 9.64 -10.11
CA ASN A 175 63.36 10.17 -9.24
C ASN A 175 64.61 10.46 -10.07
N SER A 176 64.78 11.70 -10.51
CA SER A 176 66.09 12.24 -10.93
C SER A 176 66.82 12.76 -9.70
N ARG A 177 67.55 11.88 -9.00
CA ARG A 177 68.63 12.30 -8.09
C ARG A 177 69.94 12.25 -8.85
N GLU A 178 70.30 13.37 -9.47
CA GLU A 178 71.68 13.62 -9.85
C GLU A 178 72.51 13.77 -8.58
N LYS A 179 73.66 13.10 -8.61
CA LYS A 179 74.62 12.98 -7.52
C LYS A 179 75.75 13.97 -7.83
N THR A 180 75.96 14.95 -6.96
CA THR A 180 77.22 15.71 -6.83
C THR A 180 77.54 15.84 -5.36
#